data_AF-A0A1C6DTK7-F1
#
_entry.id   AF-A0A1C6DTK7-F1
#
_cell.length_a   1.000
_cell.length_b   1.000
_cell.length_c   1.000
_cell.angle_alpha   90.00
_cell.angle_beta   90.00
_cell.angle_gamma   90.00
#
_symmetry.space_group_name_H-M   'P 1'
#
loop_
_entity.id
_entity.type
_entity.pdbx_description
1 polymer ?
#
loop_
_entity_poly.entity_id
_entity_poly.type
_entity_poly.pdbx_seq_one_letter_code
_entity_poly.pdbx_strand_id
1 'polypeptide(L)'
;MTLKERFDTFTTPDFYSRVDSEHILELYIGLDEKGRRSIELRSAFNPRKVRGTSAIEVNQYENQKYKTIRFSLTDEEISGLFYTFCEDLIEQTRNLPDKTGGYNAIVVRFHQWKKMFISSKKDFLNEPQIMGLIGELLFLKDQLSKRIGFSEALKSWSGQELTHKDFSYGDTWTEVKTIRRSSQSVRISSLEQLDSEYDGELAVYALEKMSPEYKGITLNKLIVEMRNLFPDNDDRDLFMSKVALQGYEYHNYYDDFVYEQIYNKNFRVNSDFPRLTPDNVPEAVTKSIYDIDLNSIAEFEITD
;
A
#
# COMPACT_ATOMS: atom_id res chain seq x y z
N MET A 1 -5.91 33.67 -18.45
CA MET A 1 -5.89 33.37 -17.01
C MET A 1 -5.62 31.89 -16.86
N THR A 2 -4.57 31.50 -16.14
CA THR A 2 -4.25 30.09 -15.85
C THR A 2 -5.31 29.48 -14.93
N LEU A 3 -5.39 28.15 -14.85
CA LEU A 3 -6.38 27.53 -13.95
C LEU A 3 -6.10 27.87 -12.49
N LYS A 4 -4.82 27.98 -12.10
CA LYS A 4 -4.40 28.44 -10.78
C LYS A 4 -4.94 29.84 -10.47
N GLU A 5 -4.73 30.80 -11.36
CA GLU A 5 -5.23 32.17 -11.20
C GLU A 5 -6.76 32.21 -11.05
N ARG A 6 -7.48 31.31 -11.75
CA ARG A 6 -8.93 31.17 -11.59
C ARG A 6 -9.30 30.65 -10.21
N PHE A 7 -8.61 29.62 -9.70
CA PHE A 7 -8.81 29.12 -8.34
C PHE A 7 -8.60 30.20 -7.28
N ASP A 8 -7.64 31.10 -7.48
CA ASP A 8 -7.35 32.18 -6.52
C ASP A 8 -8.44 33.28 -6.51
N THR A 9 -9.37 33.30 -7.47
CA THR A 9 -10.53 34.21 -7.44
C THR A 9 -11.64 33.76 -6.50
N PHE A 10 -11.63 32.49 -6.08
CA PHE A 10 -12.65 31.95 -5.19
C PHE A 10 -12.31 32.25 -3.73
N THR A 11 -13.25 32.88 -3.02
CA THR A 11 -13.07 33.23 -1.60
C THR A 11 -14.16 32.65 -0.70
N THR A 12 -15.23 32.12 -1.29
CA THR A 12 -16.40 31.59 -0.59
C THR A 12 -16.43 30.06 -0.71
N PRO A 13 -16.44 29.31 0.40
CA PRO A 13 -16.66 27.86 0.39
C PRO A 13 -17.99 27.48 -0.28
N ASP A 14 -18.07 26.26 -0.82
CA ASP A 14 -19.22 25.73 -1.54
C ASP A 14 -19.66 26.58 -2.76
N PHE A 15 -18.74 27.37 -3.31
CA PHE A 15 -18.98 28.17 -4.51
C PHE A 15 -18.18 27.62 -5.70
N TYR A 16 -18.89 27.41 -6.80
CA TYR A 16 -18.36 26.81 -8.02
C TYR A 16 -18.73 27.64 -9.24
N SER A 17 -17.78 27.77 -10.17
CA SER A 17 -18.00 28.38 -11.48
C SER A 17 -17.67 27.38 -12.59
N ARG A 18 -18.43 27.46 -13.68
CA ARG A 18 -18.23 26.58 -14.84
C ARG A 18 -16.86 26.87 -15.47
N VAL A 19 -16.17 25.81 -15.90
CA VAL A 19 -14.85 25.93 -16.53
C VAL A 19 -14.94 26.82 -17.76
N ASP A 20 -15.81 26.50 -18.71
CA ASP A 20 -16.16 27.38 -19.83
C ASP A 20 -17.52 26.96 -20.43
N SER A 21 -18.10 27.82 -21.26
CA SER A 21 -19.42 27.60 -21.88
C SER A 21 -19.40 26.69 -23.10
N GLU A 22 -18.23 26.46 -23.71
CA GLU A 22 -18.08 25.69 -24.95
C GLU A 22 -17.77 24.21 -24.68
N HIS A 23 -17.26 23.88 -23.49
CA HIS A 23 -16.92 22.54 -23.09
C HIS A 23 -18.16 21.63 -23.08
N ILE A 24 -18.04 20.46 -23.72
CA ILE A 24 -19.13 19.50 -23.89
C ILE A 24 -19.66 18.96 -22.56
N LEU A 25 -18.75 18.72 -21.60
CA LEU A 25 -19.11 18.35 -20.23
C LEU A 25 -19.35 19.58 -19.36
N GLU A 26 -20.27 19.48 -18.40
CA GLU A 26 -20.46 20.52 -17.39
C GLU A 26 -19.46 20.34 -16.25
N LEU A 27 -18.24 20.83 -16.48
CA LEU A 27 -17.16 20.87 -15.50
C LEU A 27 -17.19 22.19 -14.74
N TYR A 28 -17.01 22.12 -13.43
CA TYR A 28 -16.98 23.27 -12.53
C TYR A 28 -15.74 23.22 -11.67
N ILE A 29 -15.14 24.38 -11.42
CA ILE A 29 -14.05 24.54 -10.45
C ILE A 29 -14.50 25.48 -9.33
N GLY A 30 -13.96 25.31 -8.14
CA GLY A 30 -14.34 26.12 -6.99
C GLY A 30 -13.73 25.66 -5.69
N LEU A 31 -14.36 26.07 -4.60
CA LEU A 31 -14.03 25.63 -3.24
C LEU A 31 -15.13 24.71 -2.73
N ASP A 32 -14.75 23.57 -2.13
CA ASP A 32 -15.71 22.68 -1.48
C ASP A 32 -16.20 23.25 -0.14
N GLU A 33 -17.07 22.51 0.56
CA GLU A 33 -17.63 22.92 1.85
C GLU A 33 -16.58 23.14 2.95
N LYS A 34 -15.37 22.60 2.78
CA LYS A 34 -14.24 22.77 3.69
C LYS A 34 -13.29 23.89 3.22
N GLY A 35 -13.64 24.61 2.16
CA GLY A 35 -12.79 25.65 1.56
C GLY A 35 -11.63 25.11 0.73
N ARG A 36 -11.64 23.82 0.35
CA ARG A 36 -10.56 23.20 -0.42
C ARG A 36 -10.79 23.36 -1.92
N ARG A 37 -9.74 23.59 -2.69
CA ARG A 37 -9.81 23.70 -4.16
C ARG A 37 -10.30 22.38 -4.75
N SER A 38 -11.27 22.46 -5.64
CA SER A 38 -11.93 21.26 -6.19
C SER A 38 -12.44 21.46 -7.62
N ILE A 39 -12.53 20.33 -8.33
CA ILE A 39 -13.17 20.23 -9.65
C ILE A 39 -14.31 19.21 -9.59
N GLU A 40 -15.42 19.52 -10.26
CA GLU A 40 -16.63 18.71 -10.29
C GLU A 40 -17.12 18.49 -11.71
N LEU A 41 -17.56 17.25 -12.00
CA LEU A 41 -18.46 16.98 -13.12
C LEU A 41 -19.89 16.92 -12.59
N ARG A 42 -20.80 17.66 -13.22
CA ARG A 42 -22.25 17.59 -12.99
C ARG A 42 -22.92 17.01 -14.23
N SER A 43 -23.43 15.78 -14.15
CA SER A 43 -24.07 15.12 -15.30
C SER A 43 -24.96 13.96 -14.86
N ALA A 44 -25.77 13.44 -15.78
CA ALA A 44 -26.40 12.14 -15.62
C ALA A 44 -25.36 11.05 -15.92
N PHE A 45 -25.11 10.16 -14.96
CA PHE A 45 -24.23 9.00 -15.14
C PHE A 45 -24.62 7.84 -14.20
N ASN A 46 -24.06 6.65 -14.44
CA ASN A 46 -24.16 5.54 -13.50
C ASN A 46 -22.89 5.50 -12.62
N PRO A 47 -22.96 5.81 -11.32
CA PRO A 47 -21.79 5.89 -10.47
C PRO A 47 -21.16 4.51 -10.27
N ARG A 48 -19.84 4.47 -10.31
CA ARG A 48 -19.02 3.35 -9.83
C ARG A 48 -18.20 3.81 -8.63
N LYS A 49 -17.72 2.86 -7.82
CA LYS A 49 -16.85 3.18 -6.67
C LYS A 49 -15.52 3.74 -7.18
N VAL A 50 -15.24 5.00 -6.86
CA VAL A 50 -13.96 5.67 -7.15
C VAL A 50 -13.34 6.05 -5.82
N ARG A 51 -12.21 5.43 -5.47
CA ARG A 51 -11.48 5.75 -4.24
C ARG A 51 -10.50 6.88 -4.50
N GLY A 52 -10.51 7.91 -3.66
CA GLY A 52 -9.51 8.97 -3.65
C GLY A 52 -8.11 8.51 -3.26
N THR A 53 -7.25 9.48 -2.96
CA THR A 53 -5.91 9.33 -2.37
C THR A 53 -5.83 10.10 -1.06
N SER A 54 -4.69 10.06 -0.39
CA SER A 54 -4.39 10.95 0.75
C SER A 54 -4.33 12.44 0.37
N ALA A 55 -4.15 12.74 -0.92
CA ALA A 55 -3.96 14.09 -1.45
C ALA A 55 -5.16 14.63 -2.24
N ILE A 56 -6.05 13.74 -2.71
CA ILE A 56 -7.30 14.10 -3.40
C ILE A 56 -8.45 13.25 -2.84
N GLU A 57 -9.40 13.90 -2.19
CA GLU A 57 -10.65 13.29 -1.75
C GLU A 57 -11.62 13.22 -2.93
N VAL A 58 -12.27 12.06 -3.09
CA VAL A 58 -13.28 11.85 -4.13
C VAL A 58 -14.63 11.63 -3.49
N ASN A 59 -15.58 12.50 -3.79
CA ASN A 59 -16.95 12.38 -3.33
C ASN A 59 -17.89 12.24 -4.54
N GLN A 60 -18.91 11.41 -4.38
CA GLN A 60 -19.99 11.26 -5.35
C GLN A 60 -21.32 11.44 -4.62
N TYR A 61 -22.16 12.33 -5.14
CA TYR A 61 -23.45 12.66 -4.56
C TYR A 61 -24.44 13.01 -5.67
N GLU A 62 -25.73 13.00 -5.38
CA GLU A 62 -26.77 13.31 -6.36
C GLU A 62 -27.77 14.32 -5.80
N ASN A 63 -28.36 15.10 -6.70
CA ASN A 63 -29.51 15.94 -6.40
C ASN A 63 -30.63 15.63 -7.40
N GLN A 64 -31.74 16.37 -7.33
CA GLN A 64 -32.90 16.14 -8.20
C GLN A 64 -32.63 16.36 -9.70
N LYS A 65 -31.52 16.99 -10.09
CA LYS A 65 -31.21 17.37 -11.47
C LYS A 65 -30.08 16.56 -12.09
N TYR A 66 -29.05 16.22 -11.32
CA TYR A 66 -27.85 15.57 -11.81
C TYR A 66 -27.10 14.83 -10.70
N LYS A 67 -26.13 14.01 -11.10
CA LYS A 67 -25.12 13.45 -10.21
C LYS A 67 -23.84 14.24 -10.31
N THR A 68 -23.09 14.28 -9.22
CA THR A 68 -21.80 14.94 -9.12
C THR A 68 -20.72 13.92 -8.78
N ILE A 69 -19.58 14.02 -9.46
CA ILE A 69 -18.31 13.50 -8.95
C ILE A 69 -17.37 14.67 -8.72
N ARG A 70 -16.87 14.79 -7.50
CA ARG A 70 -16.00 15.88 -7.05
C ARG A 70 -14.63 15.34 -6.66
N PHE A 71 -13.59 16.04 -7.08
CA PHE A 71 -12.20 15.83 -6.68
C PHE A 71 -11.73 17.06 -5.89
N SER A 72 -11.50 16.89 -4.59
CA SER A 72 -11.07 17.97 -3.69
C SER A 72 -9.61 17.78 -3.26
N LEU A 73 -8.79 18.82 -3.39
CA LEU A 73 -7.41 18.85 -2.93
C LEU A 73 -7.35 18.80 -1.40
N THR A 74 -6.72 17.78 -0.83
CA THR A 74 -6.57 17.64 0.64
C THR A 74 -5.17 17.97 1.13
N ASP A 75 -4.20 18.03 0.22
CA ASP A 75 -2.81 18.31 0.52
C ASP A 75 -2.33 19.48 -0.34
N GLU A 76 -2.11 20.64 0.30
CA GLU A 76 -1.70 21.86 -0.40
C GLU A 76 -0.27 21.79 -0.97
N GLU A 77 0.58 20.87 -0.48
CA GLU A 77 1.95 20.70 -1.00
C GLU A 77 1.94 20.24 -2.47
N ILE A 78 0.90 19.51 -2.88
CA ILE A 78 0.75 19.00 -4.25
C ILE A 78 -0.17 19.87 -5.12
N SER A 79 -0.53 21.07 -4.65
CA SER A 79 -1.46 21.98 -5.34
C SER A 79 -1.07 22.26 -6.79
N GLY A 80 0.23 22.38 -7.09
CA GLY A 80 0.73 22.54 -8.46
C GLY A 80 0.34 21.36 -9.37
N LEU A 81 0.53 20.13 -8.89
CA LEU A 81 0.18 18.91 -9.61
C LEU A 81 -1.34 18.76 -9.76
N PHE A 82 -2.09 19.17 -8.74
CA PHE A 82 -3.55 19.19 -8.78
C PHE A 82 -4.08 20.13 -9.86
N TYR A 83 -3.49 21.31 -10.05
CA TYR A 83 -3.87 22.21 -11.13
C TYR A 83 -3.60 21.60 -12.50
N THR A 84 -2.43 20.97 -12.68
CA THR A 84 -2.11 20.27 -13.93
C THR A 84 -3.08 19.13 -14.22
N PHE A 85 -3.48 18.35 -13.22
CA PHE A 85 -4.53 17.35 -13.37
C PHE A 85 -5.86 17.95 -13.78
N CYS A 86 -6.28 19.05 -13.17
CA CYS A 86 -7.54 19.68 -13.51
C CYS A 86 -7.52 20.22 -14.95
N GLU A 87 -6.43 20.89 -15.36
CA GLU A 87 -6.24 21.37 -16.73
C GLU A 87 -6.27 20.21 -17.73
N ASP A 88 -5.56 19.13 -17.43
CA ASP A 88 -5.49 17.98 -18.30
C ASP A 88 -6.83 17.21 -18.35
N LEU A 89 -7.57 17.08 -17.25
CA LEU A 89 -8.92 16.51 -17.24
C LEU A 89 -9.87 17.32 -18.14
N ILE A 90 -9.79 18.65 -18.08
CA ILE A 90 -10.55 19.55 -18.95
C ILE A 90 -10.16 19.32 -20.41
N GLU A 91 -8.87 19.41 -20.76
CA GLU A 91 -8.45 19.32 -22.16
C GLU A 91 -8.68 17.94 -22.79
N GLN A 92 -8.44 16.85 -22.05
CA GLN A 92 -8.66 15.48 -22.56
C GLN A 92 -10.14 15.16 -22.78
N THR A 93 -11.05 15.86 -22.10
CA THR A 93 -12.50 15.64 -22.26
C THR A 93 -13.17 16.60 -23.23
N ARG A 94 -12.44 17.59 -23.75
CA ARG A 94 -12.97 18.61 -24.66
C ARG A 94 -13.41 18.04 -26.02
N ASN A 95 -12.70 17.03 -26.51
CA ASN A 95 -12.93 16.42 -27.84
C ASN A 95 -13.79 15.13 -27.77
N LEU A 96 -14.52 14.91 -26.68
CA LEU A 96 -15.45 13.79 -26.62
C LEU A 96 -16.56 13.95 -27.67
N PRO A 97 -16.98 12.86 -28.33
CA PRO A 97 -18.02 12.92 -29.36
C PRO A 97 -19.39 13.31 -28.78
N ASP A 98 -19.65 12.92 -27.53
CA ASP A 98 -20.88 13.24 -26.80
C ASP A 98 -20.66 13.23 -25.28
N LYS A 99 -21.70 13.63 -24.53
CA LYS A 99 -21.67 13.71 -23.05
C LYS A 99 -21.71 12.34 -22.35
N THR A 100 -22.18 11.28 -23.02
CA THR A 100 -22.44 9.97 -22.39
C THR A 100 -21.16 9.30 -21.92
N GLY A 101 -20.04 9.50 -22.65
CA GLY A 101 -18.72 9.01 -22.27
C GLY A 101 -18.00 9.83 -21.20
N GLY A 102 -18.52 11.01 -20.83
CA GLY A 102 -17.79 11.99 -20.02
C GLY A 102 -17.40 11.49 -18.64
N TYR A 103 -18.32 10.84 -17.92
CA TYR A 103 -18.03 10.27 -16.60
C TYR A 103 -16.93 9.21 -16.68
N ASN A 104 -16.99 8.30 -17.65
CA ASN A 104 -15.97 7.26 -17.80
C ASN A 104 -14.60 7.88 -18.14
N ALA A 105 -14.56 8.86 -19.04
CA ALA A 105 -13.33 9.56 -19.40
C ALA A 105 -12.67 10.24 -18.20
N ILE A 106 -13.45 10.96 -17.38
CA ILE A 106 -12.96 11.59 -16.15
C ILE A 106 -12.40 10.57 -15.17
N VAL A 107 -13.12 9.47 -14.92
CA VAL A 107 -12.67 8.47 -13.95
C VAL A 107 -11.43 7.74 -14.45
N VAL A 108 -11.36 7.39 -15.75
CA VAL A 108 -10.14 6.82 -16.37
C VAL A 108 -8.97 7.78 -16.21
N ARG A 109 -9.19 9.07 -16.47
CA ARG A 109 -8.11 10.07 -16.37
C ARG A 109 -7.67 10.29 -14.94
N PHE A 110 -8.60 10.34 -13.99
CA PHE A 110 -8.28 10.35 -12.57
C PHE A 110 -7.48 9.11 -12.17
N HIS A 111 -7.80 7.91 -12.64
CA HIS A 111 -7.01 6.71 -12.34
C HIS A 111 -5.57 6.76 -12.90
N GLN A 112 -5.36 7.37 -14.06
CA GLN A 112 -4.01 7.57 -14.62
C GLN A 112 -3.20 8.54 -13.76
N TRP A 113 -3.82 9.67 -13.38
CA TRP A 113 -3.21 10.66 -12.50
C TRP A 113 -3.04 10.21 -11.06
N LYS A 114 -3.93 9.32 -10.58
CA LYS A 114 -3.85 8.74 -9.24
C LYS A 114 -2.49 8.09 -9.00
N LYS A 115 -1.91 7.44 -10.00
CA LYS A 115 -0.55 6.87 -9.93
C LYS A 115 0.52 7.94 -9.68
N MET A 116 0.36 9.12 -10.28
CA MET A 116 1.27 10.27 -10.11
C MET A 116 1.06 11.00 -8.78
N PHE A 117 -0.19 11.13 -8.32
CA PHE A 117 -0.51 11.73 -7.00
C PHE A 117 -0.09 10.87 -5.82
N ILE A 118 -0.06 9.55 -5.99
CA ILE A 118 0.52 8.65 -5.00
C ILE A 118 2.04 8.86 -4.92
N SER A 119 2.69 9.21 -6.03
CA SER A 119 4.14 9.51 -6.07
C SER A 119 4.52 10.87 -5.45
N SER A 120 3.56 11.80 -5.25
CA SER A 120 3.84 13.13 -4.71
C SER A 120 3.90 13.23 -3.19
N LYS A 121 3.45 12.19 -2.45
CA LYS A 121 3.92 11.93 -1.07
C LYS A 121 4.86 10.73 -1.13
N LYS A 122 6.16 10.99 -1.27
CA LYS A 122 7.20 9.97 -1.07
C LYS A 122 7.25 9.59 0.42
N ASP A 123 6.27 8.83 0.90
CA ASP A 123 6.51 7.96 2.04
C ASP A 123 7.21 6.73 1.46
N PHE A 124 8.51 6.87 1.19
CA PHE A 124 9.35 5.69 1.01
C PHE A 124 9.14 4.77 2.19
N LEU A 125 9.26 3.45 1.96
CA LEU A 125 9.31 2.51 3.07
C LEU A 125 10.37 2.97 4.05
N ASN A 126 9.97 3.18 5.31
CA ASN A 126 10.94 3.49 6.35
C ASN A 126 11.79 2.25 6.66
N GLU A 127 12.88 2.45 7.39
CA GLU A 127 13.82 1.37 7.69
C GLU A 127 13.17 0.09 8.27
N PRO A 128 12.27 0.16 9.27
CA PRO A 128 11.49 -1.01 9.71
C PRO A 128 10.70 -1.71 8.60
N GLN A 129 10.02 -0.97 7.73
CA GLN A 129 9.26 -1.52 6.61
C GLN A 129 10.17 -2.18 5.57
N ILE A 130 11.33 -1.57 5.28
CA ILE A 130 12.36 -2.16 4.41
C ILE A 130 12.84 -3.49 4.99
N MET A 131 13.18 -3.52 6.28
CA MET A 131 13.64 -4.73 6.96
C MET A 131 12.57 -5.83 6.93
N GLY A 132 11.31 -5.51 7.24
CA GLY A 132 10.20 -6.45 7.20
C GLY A 132 10.01 -7.07 5.82
N LEU A 133 9.95 -6.23 4.78
CA LEU A 133 9.82 -6.72 3.41
C LEU A 133 11.02 -7.56 2.96
N ILE A 134 12.24 -7.20 3.37
CA ILE A 134 13.42 -8.06 3.14
C ILE A 134 13.22 -9.43 3.80
N GLY A 135 12.77 -9.48 5.06
CA GLY A 135 12.52 -10.73 5.77
C GLY A 135 11.49 -11.62 5.07
N GLU A 136 10.35 -11.05 4.68
CA GLU A 136 9.29 -11.77 3.94
C GLU A 136 9.81 -12.34 2.62
N LEU A 137 10.58 -11.54 1.86
CA LEU A 137 11.15 -11.98 0.59
C LEU A 137 12.19 -13.09 0.78
N LEU A 138 13.03 -13.02 1.81
CA LEU A 138 13.99 -14.09 2.15
C LEU A 138 13.26 -15.37 2.58
N PHE A 139 12.17 -15.27 3.35
CA PHE A 139 11.35 -16.42 3.70
C PHE A 139 10.72 -17.10 2.48
N LEU A 140 10.09 -16.30 1.61
CA LEU A 140 9.51 -16.78 0.36
C LEU A 140 10.59 -17.49 -0.48
N LYS A 141 11.74 -16.82 -0.68
CA LYS A 141 12.83 -17.29 -1.54
C LYS A 141 13.51 -18.54 -1.04
N ASP A 142 13.92 -18.55 0.23
CA ASP A 142 14.89 -19.53 0.72
C ASP A 142 14.27 -20.64 1.56
N GLN A 143 13.02 -20.48 2.01
CA GLN A 143 12.30 -21.47 2.81
C GLN A 143 11.04 -21.97 2.11
N LEU A 144 10.04 -21.10 1.91
CA LEU A 144 8.72 -21.53 1.48
C LEU A 144 8.71 -22.06 0.05
N SER A 145 9.44 -21.43 -0.88
CA SER A 145 9.57 -21.91 -2.25
C SER A 145 10.15 -23.32 -2.34
N LYS A 146 11.01 -23.73 -1.39
CA LYS A 146 11.58 -25.09 -1.33
C LYS A 146 10.58 -26.12 -0.81
N ARG A 147 9.63 -25.68 0.02
CA ARG A 147 8.57 -26.54 0.58
C ARG A 147 7.45 -26.78 -0.43
N ILE A 148 7.00 -25.73 -1.13
CA ILE A 148 5.78 -25.77 -1.96
C ILE A 148 5.94 -25.26 -3.40
N GLY A 149 7.15 -24.85 -3.81
CA GLY A 149 7.42 -24.25 -5.11
C GLY A 149 7.18 -22.74 -5.14
N PHE A 150 7.84 -22.04 -6.07
CA PHE A 150 7.79 -20.57 -6.16
C PHE A 150 6.40 -20.00 -6.44
N SER A 151 5.65 -20.59 -7.39
CA SER A 151 4.33 -20.08 -7.78
C SER A 151 3.33 -20.17 -6.62
N GLU A 152 3.30 -21.31 -5.92
CA GLU A 152 2.40 -21.49 -4.77
C GLU A 152 2.86 -20.66 -3.56
N ALA A 153 4.16 -20.54 -3.31
CA ALA A 153 4.70 -19.63 -2.30
C ALA A 153 4.28 -18.17 -2.57
N LEU A 154 4.35 -17.70 -3.82
CA LEU A 154 3.93 -16.35 -4.20
C LEU A 154 2.42 -16.14 -3.99
N LYS A 155 1.59 -17.13 -4.33
CA LYS A 155 0.13 -17.04 -4.14
C LYS A 155 -0.26 -17.03 -2.66
N SER A 156 0.49 -17.75 -1.81
CA SER A 156 0.27 -17.81 -0.35
C SER A 156 0.65 -16.53 0.39
N TRP A 157 1.50 -15.68 -0.21
CA TRP A 157 1.96 -14.44 0.38
C TRP A 157 0.88 -13.38 0.33
N SER A 158 0.33 -12.97 1.46
CA SER A 158 -0.78 -12.01 1.49
C SER A 158 -0.27 -10.56 1.61
N GLY A 159 0.84 -10.37 2.31
CA GLY A 159 1.37 -9.03 2.64
C GLY A 159 0.36 -8.20 3.45
N GLN A 160 0.44 -6.87 3.39
CA GLN A 160 -0.46 -5.94 4.11
C GLN A 160 -1.97 -6.03 3.82
N GLU A 161 -2.41 -6.69 2.75
CA GLU A 161 -3.85 -6.82 2.47
C GLU A 161 -4.29 -8.29 2.61
N LEU A 162 -5.36 -8.49 3.40
CA LEU A 162 -6.31 -9.62 3.42
C LEU A 162 -6.20 -10.63 4.58
N THR A 163 -5.07 -10.75 5.27
CA THR A 163 -4.93 -11.64 6.43
C THR A 163 -4.09 -11.00 7.53
N HIS A 164 -4.31 -11.40 8.78
CA HIS A 164 -3.45 -11.00 9.91
C HIS A 164 -2.08 -11.69 9.90
N LYS A 165 -1.82 -12.56 8.90
CA LYS A 165 -0.61 -13.37 8.72
C LYS A 165 0.06 -13.02 7.39
N ASP A 166 1.38 -13.14 7.33
CA ASP A 166 2.15 -12.89 6.11
C ASP A 166 1.95 -13.99 5.04
N PHE A 167 1.96 -15.26 5.44
CA PHE A 167 1.80 -16.42 4.55
C PHE A 167 0.74 -17.39 5.06
N SER A 168 -0.08 -17.93 4.17
CA SER A 168 -1.04 -18.99 4.47
C SER A 168 -1.14 -20.00 3.34
N TYR A 169 -0.94 -21.29 3.65
CA TYR A 169 -0.89 -22.37 2.65
C TYR A 169 -1.31 -23.70 3.27
N GLY A 170 -2.15 -24.46 2.57
CA GLY A 170 -2.75 -25.68 3.14
C GLY A 170 -3.50 -25.36 4.45
N ASP A 171 -3.21 -26.14 5.50
CA ASP A 171 -3.78 -25.97 6.84
C ASP A 171 -2.77 -25.30 7.81
N THR A 172 -1.84 -24.48 7.30
CA THR A 172 -0.86 -23.77 8.13
C THR A 172 -0.60 -22.34 7.66
N TRP A 173 0.17 -21.60 8.45
CA TRP A 173 0.47 -20.19 8.24
C TRP A 173 1.85 -19.85 8.80
N THR A 174 2.43 -18.76 8.30
CA THR A 174 3.68 -18.23 8.82
C THR A 174 3.59 -16.72 8.99
N GLU A 175 3.99 -16.26 10.17
CA GLU A 175 4.30 -14.85 10.44
C GLU A 175 5.81 -14.66 10.37
N VAL A 176 6.28 -13.71 9.58
CA VAL A 176 7.69 -13.40 9.39
C VAL A 176 8.02 -12.13 10.17
N LYS A 177 9.05 -12.21 11.02
CA LYS A 177 9.54 -11.05 11.76
C LYS A 177 11.01 -10.83 11.49
N THR A 178 11.36 -9.57 11.32
CA THR A 178 12.75 -9.15 11.15
C THR A 178 13.20 -8.38 12.37
N ILE A 179 14.35 -8.76 12.90
CA ILE A 179 14.98 -8.12 14.06
C ILE A 179 16.39 -7.67 13.72
N ARG A 180 16.92 -6.74 14.51
CA ARG A 180 18.35 -6.42 14.45
C ARG A 180 19.13 -7.56 15.11
N ARG A 181 20.36 -7.81 14.68
CA ARG A 181 21.24 -8.82 15.28
C ARG A 181 21.36 -8.71 16.82
N SER A 182 21.33 -7.49 17.36
CA SER A 182 21.44 -7.22 18.80
C SER A 182 20.13 -7.43 19.58
N SER A 183 19.00 -7.62 18.90
CA SER A 183 17.70 -7.86 19.53
C SER A 183 17.64 -9.26 20.13
N GLN A 184 17.17 -9.35 21.38
CA GLN A 184 16.92 -10.62 22.07
C GLN A 184 15.44 -11.00 22.04
N SER A 185 14.57 -10.08 21.63
CA SER A 185 13.14 -10.28 21.55
C SER A 185 12.60 -9.94 20.16
N VAL A 186 11.43 -10.49 19.87
CA VAL A 186 10.66 -10.22 18.65
C VAL A 186 9.36 -9.53 19.00
N ARG A 187 9.06 -8.44 18.30
CA ARG A 187 7.84 -7.66 18.50
C ARG A 187 6.67 -8.27 17.76
N ILE A 188 5.56 -8.45 18.46
CA ILE A 188 4.24 -8.76 17.92
C ILE A 188 3.36 -7.50 18.06
N SER A 189 2.89 -7.00 16.93
CA SER A 189 2.21 -5.70 16.82
C SER A 189 0.68 -5.75 16.95
N SER A 190 0.08 -6.94 17.01
CA SER A 190 -1.34 -7.09 17.29
C SER A 190 -1.67 -8.48 17.84
N LEU A 191 -2.87 -8.62 18.42
CA LEU A 191 -3.35 -9.89 18.97
C LEU A 191 -3.59 -10.94 17.88
N GLU A 192 -3.87 -10.49 16.65
CA GLU A 192 -4.27 -11.33 15.54
C GLU A 192 -3.08 -11.95 14.79
N GLN A 193 -1.86 -11.41 14.94
CA GLN A 193 -0.69 -11.87 14.16
C GLN A 193 -0.28 -13.31 14.47
N LEU A 194 -0.50 -13.76 15.71
CA LEU A 194 -0.23 -15.14 16.10
C LEU A 194 -1.50 -15.93 16.39
N ASP A 195 -2.68 -15.35 16.17
CA ASP A 195 -3.97 -15.98 16.43
C ASP A 195 -4.38 -16.92 15.29
N SER A 196 -4.74 -18.16 15.62
CA SER A 196 -5.17 -19.19 14.66
C SER A 196 -5.63 -20.44 15.40
N GLU A 197 -6.66 -21.09 14.85
CA GLU A 197 -7.09 -22.43 15.25
C GLU A 197 -6.05 -23.51 14.90
N TYR A 198 -5.30 -23.32 13.80
CA TYR A 198 -4.26 -24.23 13.34
C TYR A 198 -2.87 -23.79 13.79
N ASP A 199 -2.02 -24.78 14.05
CA ASP A 199 -0.59 -24.60 14.30
C ASP A 199 0.09 -23.89 13.12
N GLY A 200 0.98 -22.95 13.43
CA GLY A 200 1.74 -22.18 12.45
C GLY A 200 3.19 -22.03 12.82
N GLU A 201 3.86 -21.11 12.12
CA GLU A 201 5.27 -20.82 12.30
C GLU A 201 5.50 -19.32 12.52
N LEU A 202 6.42 -18.99 13.43
CA LEU A 202 7.02 -17.67 13.55
C LEU A 202 8.44 -17.76 12.98
N ALA A 203 8.66 -17.18 11.80
CA ALA A 203 9.97 -17.13 11.15
C ALA A 203 10.68 -15.82 11.51
N VAL A 204 11.78 -15.90 12.26
CA VAL A 204 12.55 -14.74 12.72
C VAL A 204 13.85 -14.62 11.93
N TYR A 205 14.03 -13.49 11.25
CA TYR A 205 15.25 -13.14 10.51
C TYR A 205 16.04 -12.07 11.26
N ALA A 206 17.30 -12.35 11.58
CA ALA A 206 18.19 -11.38 12.20
C ALA A 206 19.09 -10.72 11.15
N LEU A 207 18.94 -9.41 11.01
CA LEU A 207 19.72 -8.60 10.07
C LEU A 207 20.68 -7.66 10.81
N GLU A 208 21.87 -7.47 10.23
CA GLU A 208 22.84 -6.46 10.65
C GLU A 208 22.95 -5.37 9.58
N LYS A 209 22.84 -4.11 9.98
CA LYS A 209 22.97 -2.97 9.06
C LYS A 209 24.45 -2.75 8.75
N MET A 210 24.77 -2.69 7.47
CA MET A 210 26.13 -2.52 6.96
C MET A 210 26.30 -1.15 6.30
N SER A 211 27.54 -0.78 5.96
CA SER A 211 27.78 0.45 5.20
C SER A 211 27.24 0.33 3.77
N PRO A 212 26.89 1.44 3.09
CA PRO A 212 26.39 1.43 1.72
C PRO A 212 27.34 0.75 0.71
N GLU A 213 28.64 0.76 0.97
CA GLU A 213 29.67 0.14 0.12
C GLU A 213 29.79 -1.39 0.31
N TYR A 214 29.20 -1.93 1.38
CA TYR A 214 29.21 -3.36 1.64
C TYR A 214 28.41 -4.12 0.57
N LYS A 215 28.88 -5.31 0.20
CA LYS A 215 28.19 -6.18 -0.76
C LYS A 215 27.10 -7.01 -0.08
N GLY A 216 26.18 -6.33 0.60
CA GLY A 216 25.04 -6.94 1.28
C GLY A 216 23.75 -6.91 0.46
N ILE A 217 22.67 -7.31 1.13
CA ILE A 217 21.29 -7.32 0.65
C ILE A 217 20.76 -5.89 0.67
N THR A 218 20.22 -5.43 -0.45
CA THR A 218 19.36 -4.24 -0.50
C THR A 218 18.00 -4.65 -1.03
N LEU A 219 16.96 -3.88 -0.70
CA LEU A 219 15.60 -4.20 -1.15
C LEU A 219 15.49 -4.22 -2.68
N ASN A 220 16.09 -3.26 -3.38
CA ASN A 220 16.09 -3.24 -4.85
C ASN A 220 16.76 -4.48 -5.44
N LYS A 221 17.94 -4.86 -4.94
CA LYS A 221 18.65 -6.06 -5.42
C LYS A 221 17.82 -7.33 -5.20
N LEU A 222 17.24 -7.47 -4.01
CA LEU A 222 16.43 -8.64 -3.66
C LEU A 222 15.16 -8.74 -4.52
N ILE A 223 14.48 -7.62 -4.79
CA ILE A 223 13.30 -7.61 -5.67
C ILE A 223 13.68 -7.98 -7.11
N VAL A 224 14.81 -7.48 -7.63
CA VAL A 224 15.29 -7.84 -8.96
C VAL A 224 15.67 -9.33 -9.03
N GLU A 225 16.35 -9.85 -8.02
CA GLU A 225 16.67 -11.28 -7.89
C GLU A 225 15.38 -12.11 -7.91
N MET A 226 14.43 -11.80 -7.02
CA MET A 226 13.15 -12.49 -6.90
C MET A 226 12.37 -12.51 -8.21
N ARG A 227 12.24 -11.36 -8.89
CA ARG A 227 11.56 -11.27 -10.19
C ARG A 227 12.17 -12.22 -11.23
N ASN A 228 13.49 -12.41 -11.20
CA ASN A 228 14.19 -13.29 -12.14
C ASN A 228 14.07 -14.77 -11.79
N LEU A 229 13.66 -15.13 -10.57
CA LEU A 229 13.43 -16.52 -10.14
C LEU A 229 12.07 -17.06 -10.66
N PHE A 230 11.10 -16.18 -10.93
CA PHE A 230 9.81 -16.60 -11.49
C PHE A 230 9.94 -16.91 -13.00
N PRO A 231 9.51 -18.10 -13.45
CA PRO A 231 9.74 -18.57 -14.82
C PRO A 231 8.83 -17.90 -15.85
N ASP A 232 7.54 -17.73 -15.53
CA ASP A 232 6.54 -17.11 -16.41
C ASP A 232 6.30 -15.63 -16.08
N ASN A 233 5.63 -14.93 -17.00
CA ASN A 233 5.37 -13.49 -16.86
C ASN A 233 4.22 -13.20 -15.90
N ASP A 234 3.28 -14.12 -15.71
CA ASP A 234 2.11 -13.89 -14.86
C ASP A 234 2.52 -13.86 -13.38
N ASP A 235 3.39 -14.78 -12.95
CA ASP A 235 3.97 -14.78 -11.60
C ASP A 235 4.88 -13.56 -11.38
N ARG A 236 5.60 -13.09 -12.40
CA ARG A 236 6.40 -11.85 -12.31
C ARG A 236 5.51 -10.63 -12.10
N ASP A 237 4.44 -10.51 -12.87
CA ASP A 237 3.51 -9.37 -12.78
C ASP A 237 2.73 -9.41 -11.45
N LEU A 238 2.36 -10.60 -10.98
CA LEU A 238 1.75 -10.81 -9.67
C LEU A 238 2.72 -10.41 -8.55
N PHE A 239 3.97 -10.85 -8.61
CA PHE A 239 5.01 -10.47 -7.65
C PHE A 239 5.22 -8.96 -7.61
N MET A 240 5.40 -8.33 -8.77
CA MET A 240 5.58 -6.87 -8.86
C MET A 240 4.35 -6.12 -8.33
N SER A 241 3.15 -6.64 -8.56
CA SER A 241 1.92 -6.07 -8.01
C SER A 241 1.87 -6.19 -6.48
N LYS A 242 2.25 -7.33 -5.92
CA LYS A 242 2.28 -7.55 -4.45
C LYS A 242 3.29 -6.64 -3.74
N VAL A 243 4.51 -6.50 -4.26
CA VAL A 243 5.49 -5.56 -3.67
C VAL A 243 5.02 -4.11 -3.78
N ALA A 244 4.38 -3.73 -4.90
CA ALA A 244 3.83 -2.39 -5.07
C ALA A 244 2.71 -2.09 -4.05
N LEU A 245 1.87 -3.09 -3.73
CA LEU A 245 0.86 -2.96 -2.68
C LEU A 245 1.46 -2.78 -1.28
N GLN A 246 2.68 -3.28 -1.03
CA GLN A 246 3.41 -3.01 0.21
C GLN A 246 3.95 -1.57 0.30
N GLY A 247 3.86 -0.78 -0.77
CA GLY A 247 4.42 0.57 -0.87
C GLY A 247 5.80 0.62 -1.54
N TYR A 248 6.28 -0.48 -2.12
CA TYR A 248 7.53 -0.47 -2.87
C TYR A 248 7.36 0.14 -4.27
N GLU A 249 8.21 1.10 -4.60
CA GLU A 249 8.45 1.60 -5.95
C GLU A 249 9.95 1.76 -6.15
N TYR A 250 10.51 1.26 -7.26
CA TYR A 250 11.96 1.32 -7.48
C TYR A 250 12.51 2.74 -7.29
N HIS A 251 13.44 2.90 -6.35
CA HIS A 251 14.13 4.16 -6.11
C HIS A 251 15.49 3.89 -5.46
N ASN A 252 16.52 4.66 -5.82
CA ASN A 252 17.88 4.51 -5.28
C ASN A 252 17.97 4.73 -3.75
N TYR A 253 16.94 5.34 -3.14
CA TYR A 253 16.83 5.49 -1.69
C TYR A 253 16.97 4.15 -0.96
N TYR A 254 16.42 3.07 -1.54
CA TYR A 254 16.49 1.75 -0.93
C TYR A 254 17.87 1.08 -1.00
N ASP A 255 18.78 1.60 -1.84
CA ASP A 255 20.14 1.06 -1.96
C ASP A 255 21.08 1.55 -0.86
N ASP A 256 20.70 2.60 -0.12
CA ASP A 256 21.42 3.07 1.07
C ASP A 256 21.19 2.18 2.30
N PHE A 257 20.20 1.28 2.24
CA PHE A 257 19.86 0.33 3.29
C PHE A 257 20.44 -1.04 2.95
N VAL A 258 21.70 -1.25 3.34
CA VAL A 258 22.43 -2.50 3.12
C VAL A 258 22.39 -3.36 4.38
N TYR A 259 22.01 -4.63 4.24
CA TYR A 259 21.96 -5.59 5.33
C TYR A 259 22.76 -6.86 5.05
N GLU A 260 23.25 -7.46 6.12
CA GLU A 260 23.70 -8.85 6.14
C GLU A 260 22.69 -9.69 6.93
N GLN A 261 22.27 -10.83 6.37
CA GLN A 261 21.50 -11.82 7.13
C GLN A 261 22.46 -12.65 7.99
N ILE A 262 22.27 -12.59 9.31
CA ILE A 262 23.15 -13.26 10.27
C ILE A 262 22.64 -14.67 10.57
N TYR A 263 21.35 -14.80 10.84
CA TYR A 263 20.67 -16.08 11.05
C TYR A 263 19.17 -15.93 10.76
N ASN A 264 18.51 -17.07 10.59
CA ASN A 264 17.07 -17.21 10.67
C ASN A 264 16.72 -18.34 11.63
N LYS A 265 15.60 -18.22 12.33
CA LYS A 265 15.04 -19.25 13.23
C LYS A 265 13.55 -19.37 12.99
N ASN A 266 13.03 -20.59 12.99
CA ASN A 266 11.59 -20.81 12.93
C ASN A 266 11.11 -21.40 14.25
N PHE A 267 10.00 -20.91 14.75
CA PHE A 267 9.38 -21.42 15.97
C PHE A 267 7.99 -21.95 15.66
N ARG A 268 7.64 -23.13 16.19
CA ARG A 268 6.29 -23.68 16.10
C ARG A 268 5.37 -22.87 17.00
N VAL A 269 4.31 -22.31 16.43
CA VAL A 269 3.26 -21.60 17.15
C VAL A 269 2.07 -22.53 17.29
N ASN A 270 1.92 -23.15 18.45
CA ASN A 270 0.81 -24.03 18.83
C ASN A 270 0.08 -23.48 20.07
N SER A 271 -0.75 -24.29 20.71
CA SER A 271 -1.48 -23.90 21.93
C SER A 271 -0.59 -23.56 23.13
N ASP A 272 0.62 -24.11 23.19
CA ASP A 272 1.55 -23.91 24.32
C ASP A 272 2.49 -22.72 24.09
N PHE A 273 2.55 -22.19 22.86
CA PHE A 273 3.39 -21.05 22.50
C PHE A 273 2.94 -19.78 23.25
N PRO A 274 3.87 -18.96 23.78
CA PRO A 274 3.52 -17.76 24.56
C PRO A 274 3.03 -16.60 23.66
N ARG A 275 1.79 -16.74 23.17
CA ARG A 275 1.09 -15.73 22.37
C ARG A 275 -0.05 -15.08 23.15
N LEU A 276 -0.30 -13.80 22.87
CA LEU A 276 -1.55 -13.14 23.27
C LEU A 276 -2.51 -13.19 22.08
N THR A 277 -3.71 -13.69 22.31
CA THR A 277 -4.80 -13.76 21.33
C THR A 277 -6.03 -13.07 21.90
N PRO A 278 -7.03 -12.69 21.07
CA PRO A 278 -8.27 -12.11 21.57
C PRO A 278 -8.96 -12.96 22.65
N ASP A 279 -8.81 -14.29 22.58
CA ASP A 279 -9.45 -15.24 23.49
C ASP A 279 -8.74 -15.41 24.85
N ASN A 280 -7.45 -15.03 24.94
CA ASN A 280 -6.65 -15.26 26.16
C ASN A 280 -6.28 -13.97 26.91
N VAL A 281 -6.69 -12.81 26.41
CA VAL A 281 -6.61 -11.52 27.10
C VAL A 281 -7.97 -11.16 27.72
N PRO A 282 -8.03 -10.26 28.72
CA PRO A 282 -9.32 -9.78 29.23
C PRO A 282 -10.17 -9.18 28.10
N GLU A 283 -11.48 -9.44 28.10
CA GLU A 283 -12.42 -9.01 27.04
C GLU A 283 -12.36 -7.50 26.72
N ALA A 284 -11.99 -6.67 27.70
CA ALA A 284 -11.83 -5.22 27.53
C ALA A 284 -10.56 -4.81 26.74
N VAL A 285 -9.62 -5.73 26.49
CA VAL A 285 -8.37 -5.47 25.77
C VAL A 285 -8.59 -5.68 24.28
N THR A 286 -8.74 -4.58 23.54
CA THR A 286 -8.97 -4.65 22.08
C THR A 286 -7.69 -4.59 21.25
N LYS A 287 -6.55 -4.20 21.84
CA LYS A 287 -5.25 -4.06 21.17
C LYS A 287 -4.12 -4.32 22.16
N SER A 288 -3.09 -5.04 21.71
CA SER A 288 -1.86 -5.24 22.45
C SER A 288 -0.66 -5.24 21.51
N ILE A 289 0.46 -4.71 21.98
CA ILE A 289 1.78 -4.83 21.36
C ILE A 289 2.68 -5.39 22.44
N TYR A 290 3.34 -6.49 22.15
CA TYR A 290 4.18 -7.19 23.11
C TYR A 290 5.41 -7.77 22.42
N ASP A 291 6.48 -7.94 23.19
CA ASP A 291 7.71 -8.53 22.70
C ASP A 291 7.88 -9.92 23.35
N ILE A 292 8.27 -10.92 22.56
CA ILE A 292 8.57 -12.28 23.03
C ILE A 292 10.09 -12.44 23.11
N ASP A 293 10.63 -12.85 24.25
CA ASP A 293 12.05 -13.17 24.39
C ASP A 293 12.39 -14.47 23.63
N LEU A 294 13.33 -14.38 22.70
CA LEU A 294 13.71 -15.49 21.81
C LEU A 294 14.41 -16.63 22.56
N ASN A 295 15.12 -16.32 23.65
CA ASN A 295 15.80 -17.36 24.45
C ASN A 295 14.79 -18.19 25.24
N SER A 296 13.74 -17.54 25.74
CA SER A 296 12.67 -18.18 26.51
C SER A 296 11.75 -19.07 25.67
N ILE A 297 11.79 -18.97 24.34
CA ILE A 297 11.01 -19.82 23.42
C ILE A 297 11.86 -20.85 22.66
N ALA A 298 13.10 -21.10 23.10
CA ALA A 298 14.02 -22.02 22.41
C ALA A 298 13.45 -23.44 22.25
N GLU A 299 12.59 -23.90 23.15
CA GLU A 299 11.94 -25.22 23.05
C GLU A 299 10.95 -25.34 21.88
N PHE A 300 10.46 -24.21 21.36
CA PHE A 300 9.59 -24.15 20.20
C PHE A 300 10.36 -24.07 18.87
N GLU A 301 11.69 -23.93 18.92
CA GLU A 301 12.52 -23.82 17.72
C GLU A 301 12.42 -25.11 16.89
N ILE A 302 12.07 -24.97 15.62
CA ILE A 302 11.99 -26.07 14.66
C ILE A 302 13.41 -26.34 14.16
N THR A 303 14.02 -27.40 14.65
CA THR A 303 15.28 -27.92 14.12
C THR A 303 15.00 -28.90 12.99
N ASP A 304 15.71 -28.73 11.87
CA ASP A 304 15.74 -29.70 10.76
C ASP A 304 16.16 -31.11 11.23
#